data_AF-A0A7C4TR74-F1
#
_entry.id   AF-A0A7C4TR74-F1
#
_cell.length_a   1.000
_cell.length_b   1.000
_cell.length_c   1.000
_cell.angle_alpha   90.00
_cell.angle_beta   90.00
_cell.angle_gamma   90.00
#
_symmetry.space_group_name_H-M   'P 1'
#
loop_
_entity.id
_entity.type
_entity.pdbx_description
1 polymer ?
#
loop_
_entity_poly.entity_id
_entity_poly.type
_entity_poly.pdbx_seq_one_letter_code
_entity_poly.pdbx_strand_id
1 'polypeptide(L)'
;MERAMQLLGNSSMLEYAAIGAALLISATAVYLWTSRGQLYRQLAERQRMILDTAAGSGLLGPAPAALPSFEEYIAVVPNILPVDTLERIVAETETLVATERTYLPTHKQGGTVAYETLCQSAPSVVALYLSPAMHDVISRIVGARVMPTPLHDQSSCSVLFYERPGDHIGWHYDHNFYKGRHFTVLIPLVNRGHDADGLSAAKLMAKVGREERTIPTPPNHMIVFEGNKIVHKVTPIRDGERRVVLSMTFCTDPRNSLVQGIARRIKDTAFFGIRALWT
;
A
#
# COMPACT_ATOMS: atom_id res chain seq x y z
N MET A 1 52.98 -15.80 -38.55
CA MET A 1 51.61 -15.73 -39.12
C MET A 1 50.57 -16.37 -38.20
N GLU A 2 50.83 -17.54 -37.62
CA GLU A 2 49.88 -18.26 -36.74
C GLU A 2 49.34 -17.45 -35.53
N ARG A 3 50.20 -16.73 -34.80
CA ARG A 3 49.77 -15.91 -33.64
C ARG A 3 48.88 -14.71 -34.01
N ALA A 4 49.03 -14.15 -35.22
CA ALA A 4 48.21 -13.02 -35.67
C ALA A 4 46.79 -13.47 -36.09
N MET A 5 46.65 -14.67 -36.67
CA MET A 5 45.35 -15.26 -36.97
C MET A 5 44.58 -15.69 -35.71
N GLN A 6 45.28 -16.16 -34.66
CA GLN A 6 44.65 -16.53 -33.38
C GLN A 6 44.10 -15.33 -32.62
N LEU A 7 44.77 -14.18 -32.66
CA LEU A 7 44.32 -12.94 -32.01
C LEU A 7 43.08 -12.33 -32.70
N LEU A 8 43.01 -12.40 -34.04
CA LEU A 8 41.85 -11.94 -34.83
C LEU A 8 40.61 -12.84 -34.66
N GLY A 9 40.80 -14.15 -34.44
CA GLY A 9 39.72 -15.08 -34.14
C GLY A 9 39.12 -14.87 -32.74
N ASN A 10 39.95 -14.47 -31.77
CA ASN A 10 39.50 -14.19 -30.41
C ASN A 10 38.79 -12.83 -30.27
N SER A 11 39.22 -11.81 -31.02
CA SER A 11 38.55 -10.50 -31.01
C SER A 11 37.16 -10.55 -31.64
N SER A 12 36.99 -11.28 -32.75
CA SER A 12 35.69 -11.48 -33.38
C SER A 12 34.73 -12.32 -32.51
N MET A 13 35.22 -13.37 -31.84
CA MET A 13 34.38 -14.12 -30.89
C MET A 13 33.91 -13.27 -29.71
N LEU A 14 34.76 -12.39 -29.17
CA LEU A 14 34.38 -11.48 -28.08
C LEU A 14 33.34 -10.46 -28.54
N GLU A 15 33.45 -9.94 -29.77
CA GLU A 15 32.44 -9.05 -30.37
C GLU A 15 31.09 -9.76 -30.58
N TYR A 16 31.08 -10.97 -31.14
CA TYR A 16 29.84 -11.74 -31.31
C TYR A 16 29.21 -12.10 -29.96
N ALA A 17 30.00 -12.44 -28.95
CA ALA A 17 29.51 -12.70 -27.60
C ALA A 17 28.91 -11.42 -26.96
N ALA A 18 29.54 -10.27 -27.15
CA ALA A 18 29.03 -8.99 -26.65
C ALA A 18 27.71 -8.57 -27.33
N ILE A 19 27.61 -8.74 -28.66
CA ILE A 19 26.38 -8.48 -29.42
C ILE A 19 25.26 -9.44 -28.98
N GLY A 20 25.58 -10.74 -28.82
CA GLY A 20 24.64 -11.73 -28.33
C GLY A 20 24.10 -11.41 -26.93
N ALA A 21 24.99 -10.99 -26.02
CA ALA A 21 24.60 -10.55 -24.68
C ALA A 21 23.72 -9.28 -24.72
N ALA A 22 24.06 -8.30 -25.54
CA ALA A 22 23.27 -7.07 -25.68
C ALA A 22 21.87 -7.32 -26.25
N LEU A 23 21.74 -8.22 -27.24
CA LEU A 23 20.46 -8.64 -27.80
C LEU A 23 19.61 -9.39 -26.77
N LEU A 24 20.23 -10.29 -25.99
CA LEU A 24 19.54 -11.01 -24.92
C LEU A 24 19.01 -10.05 -23.85
N ILE A 25 19.85 -9.11 -23.38
CA ILE A 25 19.45 -8.08 -22.40
C ILE A 25 18.31 -7.22 -22.95
N SER A 26 18.39 -6.81 -24.22
CA SER A 26 17.36 -6.00 -24.86
C SER A 26 16.04 -6.76 -25.03
N ALA A 27 16.10 -8.02 -25.46
CA ALA A 27 14.93 -8.88 -25.60
C ALA A 27 14.27 -9.15 -24.23
N THR A 28 15.06 -9.41 -23.19
CA THR A 28 14.57 -9.56 -21.82
C THR A 28 13.93 -8.25 -21.33
N ALA A 29 14.55 -7.10 -21.56
CA ALA A 29 13.99 -5.80 -21.17
C ALA A 29 12.65 -5.51 -21.89
N VAL A 30 12.56 -5.81 -23.19
CA VAL A 30 11.33 -5.65 -23.97
C VAL A 30 10.24 -6.64 -23.51
N TYR A 31 10.60 -7.90 -23.25
CA TYR A 31 9.68 -8.88 -22.71
C TYR A 31 9.12 -8.45 -21.35
N LEU A 32 9.99 -8.01 -20.43
CA LEU A 32 9.57 -7.51 -19.11
C LEU A 32 8.71 -6.25 -19.22
N TRP A 33 9.02 -5.34 -20.15
CA TRP A 33 8.21 -4.15 -20.36
C TRP A 33 6.81 -4.47 -20.90
N THR A 34 6.74 -5.39 -21.87
CA THR A 34 5.47 -5.80 -22.48
C THR A 34 4.61 -6.62 -21.52
N SER A 35 5.19 -7.54 -20.75
CA SER A 35 4.47 -8.33 -19.74
C SER A 35 3.89 -7.45 -18.63
N ARG A 36 4.63 -6.44 -18.15
CA ARG A 36 4.13 -5.46 -17.18
C ARG A 36 3.01 -4.59 -17.75
N GLY A 37 3.15 -4.16 -19.00
CA GLY A 37 2.09 -3.45 -19.70
C GLY A 37 0.80 -4.27 -19.79
N GLN A 38 0.91 -5.59 -20.00
CA GLN A 38 -0.24 -6.51 -19.98
C GLN A 38 -0.83 -6.66 -18.58
N LEU A 39 0.00 -6.85 -17.56
CA LEU A 39 -0.43 -6.96 -16.17
C LEU A 39 -1.25 -5.74 -15.72
N TYR A 40 -0.74 -4.53 -15.94
CA TYR A 40 -1.45 -3.31 -15.52
C TYR A 40 -2.73 -3.06 -16.32
N ARG A 41 -2.81 -3.51 -17.58
CA ARG A 41 -4.08 -3.50 -18.33
C ARG A 41 -5.10 -4.46 -17.72
N GLN A 42 -4.69 -5.69 -17.40
CA GLN A 42 -5.56 -6.67 -16.74
C GLN A 42 -6.03 -6.17 -15.37
N LEU A 43 -5.16 -5.56 -14.59
CA LEU A 43 -5.52 -4.96 -13.30
C LEU A 43 -6.50 -3.80 -13.48
N ALA A 44 -6.31 -2.91 -14.47
CA ALA A 44 -7.24 -1.82 -14.75
C ALA A 44 -8.62 -2.34 -15.19
N GLU A 45 -8.66 -3.37 -16.03
CA GLU A 45 -9.91 -4.05 -16.42
C GLU A 45 -10.60 -4.67 -15.20
N ARG A 46 -9.82 -5.32 -14.31
CA ARG A 46 -10.33 -5.91 -13.08
C ARG A 46 -10.91 -4.86 -12.14
N GLN A 47 -10.23 -3.73 -11.94
CA GLN A 47 -10.75 -2.60 -11.17
C GLN A 47 -12.07 -2.10 -11.74
N ARG A 48 -12.19 -1.99 -13.07
CA ARG A 48 -13.44 -1.57 -13.71
C ARG A 48 -14.56 -2.57 -13.42
N MET A 49 -14.31 -3.87 -13.59
CA MET A 49 -15.31 -4.90 -13.27
C MET A 49 -15.74 -4.88 -11.80
N ILE A 50 -14.80 -4.66 -10.88
CA ILE A 50 -15.08 -4.52 -9.44
C ILE A 50 -15.99 -3.31 -9.18
N LEU A 51 -15.66 -2.15 -9.76
CA LEU A 51 -16.46 -0.93 -9.63
C LEU A 51 -17.87 -1.08 -10.23
N ASP A 52 -17.97 -1.72 -11.40
CA ASP A 52 -19.26 -1.97 -12.05
C ASP A 52 -20.14 -2.89 -11.20
N THR A 53 -19.54 -3.93 -10.59
CA THR A 53 -20.25 -4.86 -9.69
C THR A 53 -20.66 -4.18 -8.39
N ALA A 54 -19.83 -3.28 -7.87
CA ALA A 54 -20.08 -2.56 -6.64
C ALA A 54 -20.95 -1.30 -6.83
N ALA A 55 -21.29 -0.93 -8.06
CA ALA A 55 -22.12 0.23 -8.34
C ALA A 55 -23.48 0.11 -7.63
N GLY A 56 -23.84 1.12 -6.83
CA GLY A 56 -25.10 1.11 -6.07
C GLY A 56 -25.12 0.23 -4.81
N SER A 57 -24.01 -0.44 -4.46
CA SER A 57 -23.94 -1.33 -3.28
C SER A 57 -23.93 -0.61 -1.92
N GLY A 58 -23.89 0.74 -1.90
CA GLY A 58 -23.88 1.51 -0.66
C GLY A 58 -22.66 1.20 0.23
N LEU A 59 -21.48 1.01 -0.37
CA LEU A 59 -20.24 0.65 0.36
C LEU A 59 -19.98 1.57 1.55
N LEU A 60 -20.24 2.86 1.37
CA LEU A 60 -20.31 3.81 2.46
C LEU A 60 -21.77 4.11 2.79
N GLY A 61 -22.03 4.21 4.08
CA GLY A 61 -23.30 4.73 4.58
C GLY A 61 -23.43 6.22 4.29
N PRO A 62 -24.46 6.88 4.84
CA PRO A 62 -24.55 8.33 4.77
C PRO A 62 -23.27 8.97 5.33
N ALA A 63 -22.80 10.03 4.68
CA ALA A 63 -21.63 10.75 5.16
C ALA A 63 -21.86 11.23 6.60
N PRO A 64 -20.82 11.23 7.46
CA PRO A 64 -20.94 11.75 8.81
C PRO A 64 -21.49 13.18 8.81
N ALA A 65 -22.40 13.48 9.75
CA ALA A 65 -23.05 14.78 9.86
C ALA A 65 -22.05 15.91 10.12
N ALA A 66 -20.98 15.63 10.87
CA ALA A 66 -19.84 16.51 11.07
C ALA A 66 -18.55 15.76 10.77
N LEU A 67 -17.62 16.42 10.08
CA LEU A 67 -16.29 15.91 9.83
C LEU A 67 -15.29 16.60 10.78
N PRO A 68 -14.26 15.87 11.24
CA PRO A 68 -13.23 16.45 12.10
C PRO A 68 -12.39 17.50 11.35
N SER A 69 -11.74 18.38 12.10
CA SER A 69 -10.70 19.26 11.57
C SER A 69 -9.50 18.44 11.10
N PHE A 70 -8.81 18.96 10.08
CA PHE A 70 -7.55 18.41 9.55
C PHE A 70 -6.37 19.39 9.69
N GLU A 71 -6.50 20.42 10.52
CA GLU A 71 -5.46 21.45 10.74
C GLU A 71 -4.14 20.87 11.27
N GLU A 72 -4.23 19.78 12.04
CA GLU A 72 -3.07 19.07 12.59
C GLU A 72 -2.51 18.00 11.63
N TYR A 73 -2.94 17.98 10.37
CA TYR A 73 -2.59 16.98 9.35
C TYR A 73 -2.98 15.54 9.70
N ILE A 74 -3.85 15.35 10.69
CA ILE A 74 -4.42 14.07 11.09
C ILE A 74 -5.86 14.26 11.54
N ALA A 75 -6.73 13.31 11.20
CA ALA A 75 -8.13 13.27 11.58
C ALA A 75 -8.55 11.82 11.88
N VAL A 76 -9.52 11.66 12.78
CA VAL A 76 -10.14 10.37 13.10
C VAL A 76 -11.65 10.48 12.94
N VAL A 77 -12.24 9.55 12.20
CA VAL A 77 -13.68 9.42 12.02
C VAL A 77 -14.12 8.05 12.53
N PRO A 78 -14.91 7.98 13.61
CA PRO A 78 -15.39 6.71 14.14
C PRO A 78 -16.44 6.07 13.22
N ASN A 79 -16.44 4.74 13.16
CA ASN A 79 -17.49 3.92 12.53
C ASN A 79 -17.84 4.34 11.09
N ILE A 80 -16.83 4.42 10.23
CA ILE A 80 -17.00 4.97 8.87
C ILE A 80 -17.80 4.05 7.94
N LEU A 81 -17.72 2.73 8.12
CA LEU A 81 -18.37 1.75 7.27
C LEU A 81 -19.70 1.28 7.89
N PRO A 82 -20.74 1.03 7.07
CA PRO A 82 -21.87 0.20 7.47
C PRO A 82 -21.40 -1.17 7.96
N VAL A 83 -22.12 -1.75 8.92
CA VAL A 83 -21.77 -3.05 9.53
C VAL A 83 -21.60 -4.13 8.46
N ASP A 84 -22.57 -4.28 7.55
CA ASP A 84 -22.50 -5.28 6.48
C ASP A 84 -21.29 -5.10 5.55
N THR A 85 -20.87 -3.86 5.31
CA THR A 85 -19.67 -3.59 4.51
C THR A 85 -18.41 -3.96 5.27
N LEU A 86 -18.33 -3.62 6.55
CA LEU A 86 -17.22 -4.01 7.41
C LEU A 86 -17.11 -5.54 7.49
N GLU A 87 -18.21 -6.24 7.71
CA GLU A 87 -18.24 -7.70 7.81
C GLU A 87 -17.81 -8.38 6.51
N ARG A 88 -18.28 -7.90 5.35
CA ARG A 88 -17.84 -8.40 4.04
C ARG A 88 -16.35 -8.20 3.83
N ILE A 89 -15.83 -7.00 4.12
CA ILE A 89 -14.40 -6.71 3.99
C ILE A 89 -13.58 -7.58 4.95
N VAL A 90 -14.00 -7.70 6.21
CA VAL A 90 -13.33 -8.58 7.18
C VAL A 90 -13.30 -10.00 6.65
N ALA A 91 -14.43 -10.55 6.21
CA ALA A 91 -14.52 -11.91 5.67
C ALA A 91 -13.58 -12.13 4.48
N GLU A 92 -13.51 -11.20 3.51
CA GLU A 92 -12.53 -11.27 2.43
C GLU A 92 -11.10 -11.27 2.96
N THR A 93 -10.77 -10.37 3.89
CA THR A 93 -9.41 -10.28 4.44
C THR A 93 -8.99 -11.48 5.26
N GLU A 94 -9.92 -12.19 5.91
CA GLU A 94 -9.63 -13.44 6.64
C GLU A 94 -9.24 -14.59 5.69
N THR A 95 -9.67 -14.54 4.43
CA THR A 95 -9.27 -15.53 3.42
C THR A 95 -7.90 -15.23 2.79
N LEU A 96 -7.36 -14.03 3.02
CA LEU A 96 -6.04 -13.67 2.52
C LEU A 96 -4.98 -14.41 3.33
N VAL A 97 -4.32 -15.36 2.70
CA VAL A 97 -3.07 -15.93 3.24
C VAL A 97 -2.06 -14.79 3.31
N ALA A 98 -1.34 -14.65 4.44
CA ALA A 98 -0.25 -13.70 4.57
C ALA A 98 0.86 -14.05 3.56
N THR A 99 0.77 -13.51 2.35
CA THR A 99 1.62 -13.90 1.21
C THR A 99 3.06 -13.43 1.38
N GLU A 100 3.26 -12.29 2.05
CA GLU A 100 4.59 -11.68 2.22
C GLU A 100 4.75 -11.12 3.65
N ARG A 101 5.66 -11.73 4.42
CA ARG A 101 6.08 -11.20 5.72
C ARG A 101 7.39 -10.46 5.56
N THR A 102 7.39 -9.18 5.92
CA THR A 102 8.57 -8.33 5.84
C THR A 102 9.17 -8.20 7.22
N TYR A 103 10.41 -8.66 7.37
CA TYR A 103 11.22 -8.48 8.56
C TYR A 103 12.38 -7.54 8.24
N LEU A 104 12.30 -6.32 8.77
CA LEU A 104 13.41 -5.38 8.81
C LEU A 104 13.88 -5.32 10.28
N PRO A 105 15.06 -5.87 10.60
CA PRO A 105 15.56 -5.93 11.97
C PRO A 105 15.40 -4.59 12.67
N THR A 106 14.78 -4.59 13.86
CA THR A 106 14.55 -3.41 14.73
C THR A 106 13.60 -2.32 14.21
N HIS A 107 13.04 -2.44 12.99
CA HIS A 107 12.25 -1.35 12.39
C HIS A 107 10.83 -1.77 11.95
N LYS A 108 10.65 -2.95 11.38
CA LYS A 108 9.34 -3.42 10.91
C LYS A 108 9.25 -4.92 10.98
N GLN A 109 8.14 -5.42 11.52
CA GLN A 109 7.80 -6.83 11.50
C GLN A 109 6.29 -6.98 11.36
N GLY A 110 5.85 -7.74 10.35
CA GLY A 110 4.44 -8.01 10.09
C GLY A 110 4.20 -8.61 8.72
N GLY A 111 2.97 -9.04 8.46
CA GLY A 111 2.50 -9.46 7.14
C GLY A 111 1.92 -8.30 6.34
N THR A 112 2.02 -8.34 5.03
CA THR A 112 1.34 -7.38 4.15
C THR A 112 0.84 -8.08 2.90
N VAL A 113 -0.39 -7.77 2.48
CA VAL A 113 -0.95 -8.15 1.19
C VAL A 113 -1.06 -6.90 0.33
N ALA A 114 -0.38 -6.92 -0.82
CA ALA A 114 -0.23 -5.80 -1.75
C ALA A 114 -1.46 -5.58 -2.65
N TYR A 115 -1.53 -4.40 -3.27
CA TYR A 115 -2.69 -3.96 -4.05
C TYR A 115 -3.08 -4.92 -5.19
N GLU A 116 -2.09 -5.44 -5.89
CA GLU A 116 -2.30 -6.39 -6.99
C GLU A 116 -3.02 -7.67 -6.55
N THR A 117 -2.64 -8.22 -5.40
CA THR A 117 -3.32 -9.40 -4.82
C THR A 117 -4.74 -9.06 -4.40
N LEU A 118 -4.97 -7.87 -3.82
CA LEU A 118 -6.31 -7.44 -3.41
C LEU A 118 -7.27 -7.31 -4.61
N CYS A 119 -6.79 -6.87 -5.77
CA CYS A 119 -7.61 -6.81 -7.00
C CYS A 119 -8.15 -8.18 -7.42
N GLN A 120 -7.51 -9.26 -7.01
CA GLN A 120 -7.93 -10.63 -7.32
C GLN A 120 -8.75 -11.23 -6.18
N SER A 121 -8.29 -11.08 -4.93
CA SER A 121 -8.75 -11.86 -3.79
C SER A 121 -9.62 -11.09 -2.79
N ALA A 122 -9.67 -9.76 -2.85
CA ALA A 122 -10.47 -8.93 -1.95
C ALA A 122 -11.17 -7.79 -2.70
N PRO A 123 -12.14 -8.11 -3.58
CA PRO A 123 -12.79 -7.11 -4.44
C PRO A 123 -13.55 -6.04 -3.65
N SER A 124 -14.13 -6.33 -2.48
CA SER A 124 -14.82 -5.33 -1.66
C SER A 124 -13.84 -4.29 -1.09
N VAL A 125 -12.62 -4.71 -0.74
CA VAL A 125 -11.54 -3.79 -0.32
C VAL A 125 -11.19 -2.83 -1.44
N VAL A 126 -10.99 -3.36 -2.66
CA VAL A 126 -10.63 -2.54 -3.83
C VAL A 126 -11.79 -1.64 -4.25
N ALA A 127 -13.02 -2.13 -4.19
CA ALA A 127 -14.22 -1.33 -4.46
C ALA A 127 -14.34 -0.15 -3.49
N LEU A 128 -14.09 -0.37 -2.19
CA LEU A 128 -14.09 0.70 -1.20
C LEU A 128 -13.03 1.77 -1.51
N TYR A 129 -11.78 1.34 -1.76
CA TYR A 129 -10.66 2.23 -2.10
C TYR A 129 -10.94 3.10 -3.33
N LEU A 130 -11.57 2.52 -4.35
CA LEU A 130 -11.88 3.21 -5.60
C LEU A 130 -13.24 3.93 -5.58
N SER A 131 -14.02 3.82 -4.51
CA SER A 131 -15.38 4.37 -4.47
C SER A 131 -15.39 5.90 -4.47
N PRO A 132 -16.26 6.54 -5.28
CA PRO A 132 -16.42 8.00 -5.27
C PRO A 132 -16.80 8.56 -3.89
N ALA A 133 -17.59 7.81 -3.13
CA ALA A 133 -17.99 8.20 -1.78
C ALA A 133 -16.79 8.27 -0.82
N MET A 134 -15.83 7.34 -0.92
CA MET A 134 -14.61 7.38 -0.09
C MET A 134 -13.76 8.57 -0.47
N HIS A 135 -13.62 8.84 -1.78
CA HIS A 135 -12.88 10.00 -2.26
C HIS A 135 -13.51 11.31 -1.80
N ASP A 136 -14.84 11.41 -1.81
CA ASP A 136 -15.57 12.59 -1.34
C ASP A 136 -15.35 12.83 0.15
N VAL A 137 -15.54 11.80 0.99
CA VAL A 137 -15.33 11.93 2.44
C VAL A 137 -13.89 12.37 2.74
N ILE A 138 -12.89 11.75 2.12
CA ILE A 138 -11.49 12.13 2.33
C ILE A 138 -11.25 13.55 1.81
N SER A 139 -11.78 13.91 0.65
CA SER A 139 -11.62 15.25 0.07
C SER A 139 -12.18 16.34 0.98
N ARG A 140 -13.33 16.08 1.60
CA ARG A 140 -13.97 16.99 2.56
C ARG A 140 -13.17 17.10 3.86
N ILE A 141 -12.59 16.00 4.35
CA ILE A 141 -11.72 16.02 5.54
C ILE A 141 -10.47 16.87 5.27
N VAL A 142 -9.76 16.60 4.17
CA VAL A 142 -8.45 17.24 3.90
C VAL A 142 -8.54 18.62 3.23
N GLY A 143 -9.76 19.05 2.88
CA GLY A 143 -10.05 20.33 2.24
C GLY A 143 -9.54 20.43 0.79
N ALA A 144 -9.30 19.30 0.11
CA ALA A 144 -8.80 19.27 -1.25
C ALA A 144 -9.31 18.04 -1.99
N ARG A 145 -9.57 18.16 -3.30
CA ARG A 145 -9.92 16.99 -4.12
C ARG A 145 -8.79 15.99 -4.11
N VAL A 146 -9.08 14.76 -3.73
CA VAL A 146 -8.14 13.64 -3.78
C VAL A 146 -8.51 12.64 -4.86
N MET A 147 -7.53 11.82 -5.24
CA MET A 147 -7.72 10.64 -6.07
C MET A 147 -6.82 9.50 -5.57
N PRO A 148 -7.18 8.24 -5.87
CA PRO A 148 -6.31 7.09 -5.65
C PRO A 148 -4.89 7.35 -6.17
N THR A 149 -3.89 6.93 -5.41
CA THR A 149 -2.53 6.83 -5.93
C THR A 149 -2.47 5.79 -7.07
N PRO A 150 -1.48 5.90 -7.99
CA PRO A 150 -1.42 5.07 -9.19
C PRO A 150 -1.46 3.56 -8.91
N LEU A 151 -2.14 2.83 -9.80
CA LEU A 151 -2.27 1.36 -9.77
C LEU A 151 -0.94 0.60 -9.71
N HIS A 152 0.13 1.18 -10.23
CA HIS A 152 1.46 0.56 -10.26
C HIS A 152 2.26 0.76 -8.96
N ASP A 153 1.70 1.43 -7.97
CA ASP A 153 2.23 1.51 -6.61
C ASP A 153 1.50 0.45 -5.76
N GLN A 154 2.27 -0.54 -5.29
CA GLN A 154 1.72 -1.68 -4.55
C GLN A 154 1.31 -1.29 -3.12
N SER A 155 1.81 -0.15 -2.62
CA SER A 155 1.41 0.44 -1.34
C SER A 155 0.16 1.32 -1.43
N SER A 156 -0.37 1.55 -2.65
CA SER A 156 -1.60 2.33 -2.88
C SER A 156 -2.79 1.83 -2.08
N CYS A 157 -2.96 0.51 -2.00
CA CYS A 157 -3.97 -0.15 -1.17
C CYS A 157 -3.41 -1.49 -0.71
N SER A 158 -3.36 -1.71 0.60
CA SER A 158 -2.77 -2.91 1.19
C SER A 158 -3.48 -3.30 2.48
N VAL A 159 -3.36 -4.57 2.87
CA VAL A 159 -3.84 -5.06 4.16
C VAL A 159 -2.63 -5.49 4.99
N LEU A 160 -2.52 -4.92 6.19
CA LEU A 160 -1.43 -5.14 7.14
C LEU A 160 -1.87 -6.13 8.22
N PHE A 161 -1.08 -7.18 8.44
CA PHE A 161 -1.33 -8.23 9.42
C PHE A 161 -0.29 -8.17 10.54
N TYR A 162 -0.75 -7.94 11.77
CA TYR A 162 0.04 -8.04 13.00
C TYR A 162 -0.55 -9.21 13.81
N GLU A 163 0.15 -10.34 13.81
CA GLU A 163 -0.38 -11.61 14.34
C GLU A 163 0.66 -12.40 15.12
N ARG A 164 1.93 -11.95 15.12
CA ARG A 164 2.99 -12.55 15.93
C ARG A 164 3.44 -11.57 17.00
N PRO A 165 3.76 -12.07 18.21
CA PRO A 165 4.33 -11.23 19.26
C PRO A 165 5.51 -10.42 18.70
N GLY A 166 5.54 -9.13 19.02
CA GLY A 166 6.59 -8.25 18.54
C GLY A 166 6.34 -7.65 17.15
N ASP A 167 5.30 -8.02 16.40
CA ASP A 167 4.94 -7.34 15.15
C ASP A 167 4.69 -5.84 15.42
N HIS A 168 5.41 -4.97 14.69
CA HIS A 168 5.43 -3.52 14.91
C HIS A 168 5.92 -2.77 13.66
N ILE A 169 5.80 -1.44 13.70
CA ILE A 169 6.52 -0.53 12.80
C ILE A 169 7.04 0.66 13.61
N GLY A 170 8.34 0.94 13.48
CA GLY A 170 9.02 2.03 14.18
C GLY A 170 8.57 3.42 13.70
N TRP A 171 9.17 4.47 14.28
CA TRP A 171 8.89 5.85 13.87
C TRP A 171 9.31 6.10 12.43
N HIS A 172 8.38 6.53 11.59
CA HIS A 172 8.63 6.80 10.17
C HIS A 172 7.67 7.86 9.62
N TYR A 173 7.97 8.29 8.39
CA TYR A 173 7.06 9.02 7.51
C TYR A 173 6.69 8.15 6.32
N ASP A 174 5.50 8.38 5.78
CA ASP A 174 5.16 7.90 4.45
C ASP A 174 5.73 8.86 3.40
N HIS A 175 6.63 8.33 2.59
CA HIS A 175 7.27 9.12 1.55
C HIS A 175 6.25 9.53 0.48
N ASN A 176 6.24 10.82 0.15
CA ASN A 176 5.46 11.35 -0.95
C ASN A 176 6.26 11.25 -2.26
N PHE A 177 5.80 10.42 -3.20
CA PHE A 177 6.38 10.25 -4.53
C PHE A 177 5.68 11.07 -5.62
N TYR A 178 4.73 11.92 -5.22
CA TYR A 178 3.79 12.60 -6.09
C TYR A 178 4.01 14.13 -6.07
N LYS A 179 3.59 14.81 -7.13
CA LYS A 179 3.61 16.28 -7.18
C LYS A 179 2.64 16.91 -6.19
N GLY A 180 1.51 16.25 -5.95
CA GLY A 180 0.48 16.69 -5.03
C GLY A 180 0.78 16.40 -3.57
N ARG A 181 -0.16 16.75 -2.69
CA ARG A 181 -0.17 16.27 -1.30
C ARG A 181 -0.44 14.76 -1.31
N HIS A 182 0.06 14.06 -0.29
CA HIS A 182 -0.06 12.61 -0.14
C HIS A 182 -0.64 12.27 1.21
N PHE A 183 -1.74 11.51 1.20
CA PHE A 183 -2.50 11.15 2.37
C PHE A 183 -2.52 9.65 2.54
N THR A 184 -2.39 9.20 3.77
CA THR A 184 -2.57 7.81 4.16
C THR A 184 -3.87 7.71 4.94
N VAL A 185 -4.65 6.69 4.63
CA VAL A 185 -5.94 6.38 5.25
C VAL A 185 -5.86 4.97 5.80
N LEU A 186 -6.04 4.84 7.12
CA LEU A 186 -6.05 3.57 7.82
C LEU A 186 -7.45 3.27 8.33
N ILE A 187 -7.91 2.03 8.16
CA ILE A 187 -9.12 1.51 8.80
C ILE A 187 -8.74 0.19 9.48
N PRO A 188 -8.67 0.12 10.82
CA PRO A 188 -8.56 -1.14 11.52
C PRO A 188 -9.79 -2.00 11.21
N LEU A 189 -9.57 -3.17 10.62
CA LEU A 189 -10.63 -4.14 10.32
C LEU A 189 -10.81 -5.09 11.50
N VAL A 190 -9.71 -5.52 12.09
CA VAL A 190 -9.65 -6.35 13.30
C VAL A 190 -8.65 -5.71 14.26
N ASN A 191 -9.02 -5.59 15.53
CA ASN A 191 -8.11 -5.24 16.61
C ASN A 191 -8.60 -5.94 17.89
N ARG A 192 -7.91 -7.00 18.28
CA ARG A 192 -8.28 -7.86 19.41
C ARG A 192 -7.06 -8.11 20.28
N GLY A 193 -7.26 -8.08 21.59
CA GLY A 193 -6.21 -8.38 22.56
C GLY A 193 -6.76 -8.54 23.97
N HIS A 194 -5.91 -8.23 24.94
CA HIS A 194 -6.14 -8.55 26.35
C HIS A 194 -6.20 -7.33 27.26
N ASP A 195 -6.17 -6.11 26.71
CA ASP A 195 -6.43 -4.90 27.49
C ASP A 195 -7.91 -4.84 27.91
N ALA A 196 -8.25 -3.95 28.84
CA ALA A 196 -9.57 -3.93 29.49
C ALA A 196 -10.75 -3.70 28.53
N ASP A 197 -10.50 -3.10 27.37
CA ASP A 197 -11.47 -2.86 26.30
C ASP A 197 -11.51 -3.99 25.24
N GLY A 198 -10.73 -5.05 25.44
CA GLY A 198 -10.59 -6.18 24.51
C GLY A 198 -9.73 -5.87 23.28
N LEU A 199 -9.10 -4.70 23.21
CA LEU A 199 -8.22 -4.33 22.10
C LEU A 199 -6.78 -4.81 22.33
N SER A 200 -5.99 -4.86 21.26
CA SER A 200 -4.54 -5.08 21.38
C SER A 200 -3.89 -3.92 22.10
N ALA A 201 -2.92 -4.25 22.96
CA ALA A 201 -2.10 -3.27 23.67
C ALA A 201 -1.23 -2.40 22.76
N ALA A 202 -1.08 -2.78 21.49
CA ALA A 202 -0.36 -1.98 20.52
C ALA A 202 -1.06 -0.64 20.26
N LYS A 203 -0.28 0.43 20.27
CA LYS A 203 -0.75 1.81 20.10
C LYS A 203 -0.22 2.36 18.79
N LEU A 204 -1.12 2.92 17.97
CA LEU A 204 -0.73 3.86 16.92
C LEU A 204 -0.35 5.17 17.61
N MET A 205 0.89 5.60 17.43
CA MET A 205 1.39 6.85 17.99
C MET A 205 1.76 7.80 16.84
N ALA A 206 1.42 9.07 16.99
CA ALA A 206 1.73 10.12 16.03
C ALA A 206 2.37 11.32 16.75
N LYS A 207 3.34 11.98 16.10
CA LYS A 207 3.89 13.25 16.55
C LYS A 207 3.08 14.38 15.94
N VAL A 208 2.27 15.04 16.78
CA VAL A 208 1.42 16.17 16.38
C VAL A 208 1.98 17.42 17.04
N GLY A 209 2.55 18.32 16.24
CA GLY A 209 3.33 19.44 16.76
C GLY A 209 4.56 18.96 17.54
N ARG A 210 4.61 19.23 18.85
CA ARG A 210 5.69 18.81 19.75
C ARG A 210 5.33 17.61 20.63
N GLU A 211 4.10 17.11 20.53
CA GLU A 211 3.57 16.08 21.42
C GLU A 211 3.49 14.72 20.71
N GLU A 212 3.74 13.65 21.47
CA GLU A 212 3.41 12.29 21.05
C GLU A 212 1.99 11.97 21.52
N ARG A 213 1.09 11.71 20.57
CA ARG A 213 -0.30 11.35 20.85
C ARG A 213 -0.56 9.91 20.46
N THR A 214 -1.34 9.22 21.30
CA THR A 214 -1.90 7.91 20.94
C THR A 214 -3.18 8.14 20.15
N ILE A 215 -3.25 7.55 18.95
CA ILE A 215 -4.41 7.64 18.07
C ILE A 215 -5.27 6.40 18.29
N PRO A 216 -6.58 6.55 18.57
CA PRO A 216 -7.46 5.42 18.79
C PRO A 216 -7.59 4.58 17.51
N THR A 217 -7.43 3.27 17.65
CA THR A 217 -7.63 2.31 16.55
C THR A 217 -8.65 1.21 16.87
N PRO A 218 -9.85 1.49 17.42
CA PRO A 218 -10.93 0.51 17.40
C PRO A 218 -11.25 0.09 15.95
N PRO A 219 -11.81 -1.12 15.74
CA PRO A 219 -12.32 -1.50 14.44
C PRO A 219 -13.26 -0.44 13.85
N ASN A 220 -13.25 -0.31 12.53
CA ASN A 220 -14.09 0.62 11.76
C ASN A 220 -13.84 2.13 12.00
N HIS A 221 -12.78 2.50 12.73
CA HIS A 221 -12.35 3.90 12.82
C HIS A 221 -11.47 4.24 11.62
N MET A 222 -11.81 5.29 10.88
CA MET A 222 -10.98 5.82 9.81
C MET A 222 -10.00 6.83 10.36
N ILE A 223 -8.71 6.61 10.15
CA ILE A 223 -7.64 7.55 10.47
C ILE A 223 -7.10 8.08 9.14
N VAL A 224 -7.18 9.39 8.93
CA VAL A 224 -6.65 10.08 7.75
C VAL A 224 -5.48 10.95 8.21
N PHE A 225 -4.34 10.92 7.52
CA PHE A 225 -3.22 11.82 7.82
C PHE A 225 -2.37 12.14 6.59
N GLU A 226 -1.67 13.27 6.61
CA GLU A 226 -0.71 13.62 5.56
C GLU A 226 0.63 12.93 5.84
N GLY A 227 0.92 11.89 5.07
CA GLY A 227 1.92 10.88 5.41
C GLY A 227 3.37 11.39 5.52
N ASN A 228 3.70 12.44 4.77
CA ASN A 228 5.02 13.09 4.82
C ASN A 228 5.10 14.24 5.85
N LYS A 229 4.01 14.51 6.58
CA LYS A 229 3.94 15.55 7.63
C LYS A 229 3.89 14.96 9.03
N ILE A 230 3.36 13.74 9.17
CA ILE A 230 3.17 13.08 10.47
C ILE A 230 4.17 11.94 10.66
N VAL A 231 5.07 12.09 11.63
CA VAL A 231 5.88 10.97 12.12
C VAL A 231 4.98 10.06 12.94
N HIS A 232 4.93 8.78 12.59
CA HIS A 232 4.06 7.83 13.28
C HIS A 232 4.72 6.47 13.44
N LYS A 233 4.19 5.67 14.37
CA LYS A 233 4.63 4.29 14.65
C LYS A 233 3.47 3.45 15.18
N VAL A 234 3.61 2.13 15.14
CA VAL A 234 2.75 1.21 15.89
C VAL A 234 3.64 0.45 16.87
N THR A 235 3.32 0.52 18.17
CA THR A 235 4.08 -0.25 19.17
C THR A 235 3.85 -1.74 19.00
N PRO A 236 4.77 -2.60 19.49
CA PRO A 236 4.64 -4.04 19.31
C PRO A 236 3.36 -4.64 19.91
N ILE A 237 2.77 -5.60 19.21
CA ILE A 237 1.67 -6.43 19.74
C ILE A 237 2.21 -7.47 20.75
N ARG A 238 1.37 -7.87 21.70
CA ARG A 238 1.67 -8.95 22.66
C ARG A 238 1.29 -10.32 22.09
N ASP A 239 1.65 -11.37 22.82
CA ASP A 239 1.22 -12.73 22.49
C ASP A 239 -0.31 -12.88 22.60
N GLY A 240 -0.89 -13.68 21.71
CA GLY A 240 -2.34 -13.86 21.59
C GLY A 240 -3.12 -12.69 20.97
N GLU A 241 -2.47 -11.57 20.65
CA GLU A 241 -3.14 -10.40 20.05
C GLU A 241 -3.18 -10.48 18.52
N ARG A 242 -4.17 -9.79 17.93
CA ARG A 242 -4.35 -9.74 16.48
C ARG A 242 -4.82 -8.37 16.01
N ARG A 243 -4.13 -7.82 15.00
CA ARG A 243 -4.55 -6.61 14.30
C ARG A 243 -4.48 -6.80 12.78
N VAL A 244 -5.55 -6.43 12.11
CA VAL A 244 -5.64 -6.36 10.65
C VAL A 244 -6.04 -4.94 10.28
N VAL A 245 -5.24 -4.26 9.47
CA VAL A 245 -5.44 -2.85 9.12
C VAL A 245 -5.47 -2.69 7.61
N LEU A 246 -6.56 -2.14 7.08
CA LEU A 246 -6.61 -1.64 5.71
C LEU A 246 -5.83 -0.33 5.63
N SER A 247 -4.85 -0.26 4.75
CA SER A 247 -4.06 0.93 4.44
C SER A 247 -4.27 1.35 3.00
N MET A 248 -4.70 2.58 2.79
CA MET A 248 -4.96 3.17 1.48
C MET A 248 -4.23 4.50 1.36
N THR A 249 -3.75 4.85 0.18
CA THR A 249 -3.13 6.17 -0.05
C THR A 249 -3.83 6.94 -1.14
N PHE A 250 -3.88 8.26 -0.97
CA PHE A 250 -4.53 9.19 -1.87
C PHE A 250 -3.61 10.38 -2.13
N CYS A 251 -3.78 11.02 -3.27
CA CYS A 251 -3.01 12.21 -3.61
C CYS A 251 -3.87 13.27 -4.32
N THR A 252 -3.41 14.52 -4.29
CA THR A 252 -4.07 15.61 -5.05
C THR A 252 -3.60 15.69 -6.50
N ASP A 253 -2.42 15.12 -6.81
CA ASP A 253 -1.85 15.06 -8.15
C ASP A 253 -0.90 13.86 -8.25
N PRO A 254 -1.28 12.79 -8.98
CA PRO A 254 -0.55 11.51 -9.02
C PRO A 254 0.67 11.54 -9.94
N ARG A 255 0.93 12.66 -10.63
CA ARG A 255 2.13 12.78 -11.47
C ARG A 255 3.37 12.68 -10.58
N ASN A 256 4.36 11.91 -11.01
CA ASN A 256 5.66 11.82 -10.38
C ASN A 256 6.75 12.41 -11.29
N SER A 257 7.92 12.71 -10.73
CA SER A 257 9.14 12.88 -11.54
C SER A 257 9.72 11.51 -11.88
N LEU A 258 10.39 11.38 -13.02
CA LEU A 258 10.98 10.11 -13.50
C LEU A 258 11.93 9.47 -12.45
N VAL A 259 12.65 10.30 -11.69
CA VAL A 259 13.59 9.90 -10.63
C VAL A 259 12.86 9.34 -9.40
N GLN A 260 11.73 9.95 -9.01
CA GLN A 260 10.89 9.44 -7.92
C GLN A 260 10.27 8.09 -8.27
N GLY A 261 9.95 7.84 -9.55
CA GLY A 261 9.45 6.55 -10.03
C GLY A 261 10.45 5.40 -9.86
N ILE A 262 11.75 5.67 -9.99
CA ILE A 262 12.82 4.66 -9.79
C ILE A 262 13.06 4.40 -8.29
N ALA A 263 13.16 5.46 -7.47
CA ALA A 263 13.31 5.32 -6.02
C ALA A 263 12.13 4.58 -5.37
N ARG A 264 10.90 4.83 -5.86
CA ARG A 264 9.69 4.11 -5.45
C ARG A 264 9.80 2.61 -5.72
N ARG A 265 10.23 2.20 -6.92
CA ARG A 265 10.38 0.78 -7.28
C ARG A 265 11.35 0.03 -6.35
N ILE A 266 12.44 0.70 -5.95
CA ILE A 266 13.40 0.13 -5.00
C ILE A 266 12.74 -0.05 -3.62
N LYS A 267 11.96 0.94 -3.18
CA LYS A 267 11.22 0.87 -1.91
C LYS A 267 10.17 -0.24 -1.93
N ASP A 268 9.34 -0.33 -2.97
CA ASP A 268 8.31 -1.38 -3.07
C ASP A 268 8.94 -2.78 -2.99
N THR A 269 10.10 -2.96 -3.61
CA THR A 269 10.88 -4.20 -3.49
C THR A 269 11.36 -4.49 -2.08
N ALA A 270 11.80 -3.48 -1.33
CA ALA A 270 12.22 -3.67 0.05
C ALA A 270 11.04 -3.98 0.99
N PHE A 271 9.85 -3.47 0.68
CA PHE A 271 8.66 -3.59 1.52
C PHE A 271 7.78 -4.81 1.22
N PHE A 272 7.73 -5.25 -0.03
CA PHE A 272 6.94 -6.38 -0.54
C PHE A 272 7.83 -7.52 -1.11
N GLY A 273 9.14 -7.48 -0.87
CA GLY A 273 10.07 -8.52 -1.29
C GLY A 273 10.47 -8.49 -2.77
N ILE A 274 11.38 -9.39 -3.12
CA ILE A 274 12.06 -9.46 -4.44
C ILE A 274 11.07 -9.60 -5.60
N ARG A 275 9.84 -10.08 -5.39
CA ARG A 275 8.83 -10.17 -6.45
C ARG A 275 8.50 -8.81 -7.08
N ALA A 276 8.60 -7.69 -6.37
CA ALA A 276 8.37 -6.36 -6.95
C ALA A 276 9.50 -5.83 -7.87
N LEU A 277 10.64 -6.55 -7.99
CA LEU A 277 11.62 -6.35 -9.08
C LEU A 277 11.30 -7.17 -10.34
N TRP A 278 10.54 -8.26 -10.18
CA TRP A 278 10.23 -9.24 -11.23
C TRP A 278 8.73 -9.26 -11.61
N THR A 279 7.93 -8.33 -11.07
CA THR A 279 6.57 -7.92 -11.47
C THR A 279 6.50 -6.39 -11.70
#